data_AF-X1CDY5-F1
#
_entry.id   AF-X1CDY5-F1
#
_cell.length_a   1.000
_cell.length_b   1.000
_cell.length_c   1.000
_cell.angle_alpha   90.00
_cell.angle_beta   90.00
_cell.angle_gamma   90.00
#
_symmetry.space_group_name_H-M   'P 1'
#
loop_
_entity.id
_entity.type
_entity.pdbx_description
1 polymer ?
#
loop_
_entity_poly.entity_id
_entity_poly.type
_entity_poly.pdbx_seq_one_letter_code
_entity_poly.pdbx_strand_id
1 'polypeptide(L)'
;MARTAGALVKVIIETALLDNDEKITASLLAKEAGADFVKTSTGFSSGGATIEDIASIRSAVGPEMGIKAAGGVKTYTDAKKMVAAGATRIGASAGIKIVQSERKV
;
A
#
# COMPACT_ATOMS: atom_id res chain seq x y z
N MET A 1 18.80 -5.15 11.24
CA MET A 1 18.58 -4.14 12.29
C MET A 1 17.11 -3.92 12.70
N ALA A 2 16.09 -3.98 11.84
CA ALA A 2 14.67 -4.06 12.29
C ALA A 2 14.10 -5.49 12.21
N ARG A 3 14.24 -6.15 11.05
CA ARG A 3 13.80 -7.55 10.86
C ARG A 3 14.54 -8.54 11.75
N THR A 4 15.83 -8.29 12.03
CA THR A 4 16.63 -9.09 12.97
C THR A 4 16.10 -9.04 14.41
N ALA A 5 15.27 -8.04 14.73
CA ALA A 5 14.56 -7.94 16.00
C ALA A 5 13.10 -8.46 15.92
N GLY A 6 12.73 -9.14 14.83
CA GLY A 6 11.39 -9.68 14.60
C GLY A 6 10.34 -8.67 14.12
N ALA A 7 10.73 -7.43 13.80
CA ALA A 7 9.80 -6.39 13.36
C ALA A 7 9.56 -6.42 11.84
N LEU A 8 8.29 -6.32 11.42
CA LEU A 8 7.91 -6.20 10.01
C LEU A 8 8.24 -4.82 9.43
N VAL A 9 9.00 -4.79 8.35
CA VAL A 9 9.44 -3.57 7.65
C VAL A 9 8.53 -3.28 6.46
N LYS A 10 8.18 -2.00 6.30
CA LYS A 10 7.36 -1.51 5.19
C LYS A 10 8.08 -0.34 4.54
N VAL A 11 8.39 -0.44 3.27
CA VAL A 11 9.08 0.62 2.51
C VAL A 11 8.04 1.50 1.84
N ILE A 12 8.05 2.80 2.14
CA ILE A 12 7.17 3.76 1.47
C ILE A 12 7.90 4.25 0.22
N ILE A 13 7.31 4.03 -0.96
CA ILE A 13 7.94 4.45 -2.23
C ILE A 13 7.45 5.83 -2.72
N GLU A 14 6.40 6.37 -2.09
CA GLU A 14 5.79 7.67 -2.42
C GLU A 14 5.37 7.77 -3.89
N THR A 15 4.38 6.96 -4.28
CA THR A 15 3.94 6.80 -5.68
C THR A 15 3.53 8.09 -6.38
N ALA A 16 3.16 9.15 -5.65
CA ALA A 16 2.78 10.44 -6.22
C ALA A 16 3.96 11.19 -6.89
N LEU A 17 5.20 10.77 -6.62
CA LEU A 17 6.42 11.41 -7.12
C LEU A 17 7.18 10.57 -8.14
N LEU A 18 6.70 9.36 -8.43
CA LEU A 18 7.36 8.40 -9.29
C LEU A 18 6.54 8.16 -10.55
N ASP A 19 7.21 7.91 -11.67
CA ASP A 19 6.57 7.31 -12.83
C ASP A 19 6.34 5.79 -12.63
N ASN A 20 5.75 5.12 -13.63
CA ASN A 20 5.41 3.70 -13.49
C ASN A 20 6.64 2.79 -13.44
N ASP A 21 7.68 3.09 -14.22
CA ASP A 21 8.90 2.28 -14.25
C ASP A 21 9.69 2.43 -12.94
N GLU A 22 9.71 3.64 -12.40
CA GLU A 22 10.28 3.95 -11.08
C GLU A 22 9.52 3.25 -9.95
N LYS A 23 8.17 3.22 -9.99
CA LYS A 23 7.37 2.49 -8.99
C LYS A 23 7.67 0.99 -9.00
N ILE A 24 7.77 0.40 -10.18
CA ILE A 24 8.10 -1.02 -10.34
C ILE A 24 9.51 -1.28 -9.80
N THR A 25 10.49 -0.47 -10.23
CA THR A 25 11.88 -0.59 -9.80
C THR A 25 12.04 -0.45 -8.29
N ALA A 26 11.45 0.59 -7.69
CA ALA A 26 11.49 0.79 -6.24
C ALA A 26 10.85 -0.37 -5.46
N SER A 27 9.76 -0.94 -6.00
CA SER A 27 9.08 -2.09 -5.39
C SER A 27 9.92 -3.37 -5.44
N LEU A 28 10.61 -3.61 -6.56
CA LEU A 28 11.52 -4.74 -6.72
C LEU A 28 12.74 -4.61 -5.83
N LEU A 29 13.34 -3.42 -5.73
CA LEU A 29 14.45 -3.15 -4.83
C LEU A 29 14.05 -3.34 -3.36
N ALA A 30 12.85 -2.90 -2.96
CA ALA A 30 12.34 -3.14 -1.62
C ALA A 30 12.18 -4.65 -1.33
N LYS A 31 11.71 -5.42 -2.31
CA LYS A 31 11.60 -6.88 -2.21
C LYS A 31 12.97 -7.55 -2.10
N GLU A 32 13.93 -7.16 -2.94
CA GLU A 32 15.30 -7.69 -2.94
C GLU A 32 16.02 -7.40 -1.63
N ALA A 33 15.82 -6.20 -1.06
CA ALA A 33 16.31 -5.83 0.26
C ALA A 33 15.62 -6.60 1.42
N GLY A 34 14.63 -7.44 1.10
CA GLY A 34 13.92 -8.28 2.06
C GLY A 34 12.91 -7.52 2.92
N ALA A 35 12.30 -6.44 2.42
CA ALA A 35 11.18 -5.81 3.11
C ALA A 35 9.94 -6.73 3.11
N ASP A 36 9.09 -6.58 4.12
CA ASP A 36 7.87 -7.39 4.22
C ASP A 36 6.69 -6.76 3.44
N PHE A 37 6.72 -5.43 3.28
CA PHE A 37 5.71 -4.67 2.54
C PHE A 37 6.29 -3.55 1.68
N VAL A 38 5.64 -3.29 0.55
CA VAL A 38 5.66 -1.97 -0.09
C VAL A 38 4.45 -1.17 0.41
N LYS A 39 4.64 0.12 0.69
CA LYS A 39 3.58 1.07 1.04
C LYS A 39 3.56 2.18 -0.02
N THR A 40 2.36 2.57 -0.47
CA THR A 40 2.20 3.53 -1.56
C THR A 40 2.69 4.93 -1.17
N SER A 41 2.06 5.57 -0.18
CA SER A 41 2.21 7.02 0.04
C SER A 41 2.36 7.37 1.52
N THR A 42 3.08 8.46 1.84
CA THR A 42 3.15 8.96 3.22
C THR A 42 1.83 9.56 3.68
N GLY A 43 1.08 10.18 2.75
CA GLY A 43 -0.08 11.01 3.03
C GLY A 43 0.22 12.51 3.11
N PHE A 44 1.47 12.91 2.83
CA PHE A 44 1.93 14.30 2.89
C PHE A 44 2.35 14.87 1.52
N SER A 45 2.33 14.05 0.45
CA SER A 45 2.61 14.47 -0.92
C SER A 45 1.32 14.89 -1.67
N SER A 46 1.44 15.15 -2.97
CA SER A 46 0.35 15.60 -3.87
C SER A 46 -0.71 14.52 -4.15
N GLY A 47 -0.44 13.25 -3.84
CA GLY A 47 -1.30 12.11 -4.14
C GLY A 47 -1.27 11.01 -3.08
N GLY A 48 -2.21 10.07 -3.20
CA GLY A 48 -2.35 8.89 -2.35
C GLY A 48 -2.33 7.59 -3.15
N ALA A 49 -2.82 6.51 -2.55
CA ALA A 49 -2.95 5.23 -3.24
C ALA A 49 -3.98 5.28 -4.38
N THR A 50 -3.61 4.76 -5.54
CA THR A 50 -4.52 4.52 -6.68
C THR A 50 -4.68 3.01 -6.92
N ILE A 51 -5.73 2.61 -7.65
CA ILE A 51 -5.96 1.19 -7.98
C ILE A 51 -4.87 0.69 -8.93
N GLU A 52 -4.47 1.56 -9.86
CA GLU A 52 -3.47 1.32 -10.88
C GLU A 52 -2.09 1.11 -10.26
N ASP A 53 -1.71 1.93 -9.27
CA ASP A 53 -0.46 1.75 -8.52
C ASP A 53 -0.44 0.39 -7.81
N ILE A 54 -1.53 0.03 -7.12
CA ILE A 54 -1.61 -1.24 -6.38
C ILE A 54 -1.50 -2.44 -7.31
N ALA A 55 -2.21 -2.43 -8.44
CA ALA A 55 -2.16 -3.52 -9.42
C ALA A 55 -0.77 -3.67 -10.06
N SER A 56 -0.13 -2.54 -10.37
CA SER A 56 1.23 -2.51 -10.94
C SER A 56 2.26 -3.04 -9.95
N ILE A 57 2.22 -2.57 -8.70
CA ILE A 57 3.09 -3.06 -7.63
C ILE A 57 2.86 -4.54 -7.38
N ARG A 58 1.60 -5.02 -7.32
CA ARG A 58 1.28 -6.44 -7.13
C ARG A 58 1.90 -7.31 -8.22
N SER A 59 1.79 -6.88 -9.47
CA SER A 59 2.37 -7.59 -10.61
C SER A 59 3.89 -7.71 -10.48
N ALA A 60 4.56 -6.67 -9.98
CA ALA A 60 6.01 -6.66 -9.77
C ALA A 60 6.47 -7.51 -8.58
N VAL A 61 5.84 -7.37 -7.41
CA VAL A 61 6.33 -7.99 -6.16
C VAL A 61 5.86 -9.44 -5.96
N GLY A 62 4.91 -9.91 -6.76
CA GLY A 62 4.32 -11.25 -6.64
C GLY A 62 3.40 -11.37 -5.42
N PRO A 63 2.82 -12.56 -5.14
CA PRO A 63 1.73 -12.71 -4.15
C PRO A 63 2.17 -12.66 -2.68
N GLU A 64 3.43 -12.97 -2.39
CA GLU A 64 3.91 -13.17 -1.01
C GLU A 64 4.18 -11.86 -0.26
N MET A 65 4.78 -10.87 -0.94
CA MET A 65 5.08 -9.59 -0.33
C MET A 65 3.79 -8.80 -0.09
N GLY A 66 3.69 -8.17 1.07
CA GLY A 66 2.52 -7.37 1.42
C GLY A 66 2.49 -6.03 0.67
N ILE A 67 1.28 -5.50 0.45
CA ILE A 67 1.09 -4.15 -0.10
C ILE A 67 0.20 -3.37 0.84
N LYS A 68 0.69 -2.23 1.31
CA LYS A 68 -0.07 -1.29 2.15
C LYS A 68 -0.53 -0.09 1.33
N ALA A 69 -1.82 -0.07 0.97
CA ALA A 69 -2.45 1.10 0.38
C ALA A 69 -2.63 2.19 1.46
N ALA A 70 -2.04 3.35 1.25
CA ALA A 70 -2.12 4.48 2.18
C ALA A 70 -2.21 5.81 1.43
N GLY A 71 -2.89 6.78 2.05
CA GLY A 71 -3.21 8.08 1.45
C GLY A 71 -4.55 8.02 0.70
N GLY A 72 -5.53 8.81 1.15
CA GLY A 72 -6.82 8.97 0.45
C GLY A 72 -7.90 7.91 0.71
N VAL A 73 -7.62 6.80 1.40
CA VAL A 73 -8.62 5.74 1.67
C VAL A 73 -9.56 6.17 2.81
N LYS A 74 -10.81 6.53 2.48
CA LYS A 74 -11.77 7.15 3.44
C LYS A 74 -13.06 6.36 3.65
N THR A 75 -13.43 5.49 2.71
CA THR A 75 -14.67 4.72 2.76
C THR A 75 -14.42 3.22 2.69
N TYR A 76 -15.42 2.41 3.09
CA TYR A 76 -15.39 0.96 2.89
C TYR A 76 -15.23 0.57 1.41
N THR A 77 -15.92 1.28 0.52
CA THR A 77 -15.81 1.05 -0.92
C THR A 77 -14.39 1.29 -1.43
N ASP A 78 -13.72 2.35 -0.98
CA ASP A 78 -12.31 2.61 -1.35
C ASP A 78 -11.41 1.48 -0.85
N ALA A 79 -11.56 1.08 0.41
CA ALA A 79 -10.79 0.00 1.01
C ALA A 79 -10.98 -1.32 0.24
N LYS A 80 -12.23 -1.67 -0.12
CA LYS A 80 -12.53 -2.86 -0.93
C LYS A 80 -11.87 -2.81 -2.31
N LYS A 81 -11.92 -1.67 -2.99
CA LYS A 81 -11.27 -1.50 -4.30
C LYS A 81 -9.75 -1.69 -4.19
N MET A 82 -9.11 -1.13 -3.17
CA MET A 82 -7.68 -1.34 -2.93
C MET A 82 -7.34 -2.81 -2.66
N VAL A 83 -8.14 -3.50 -1.85
CA VAL A 83 -7.95 -4.93 -1.59
C VAL A 83 -8.12 -5.76 -2.86
N ALA A 84 -9.17 -5.50 -3.64
CA ALA A 84 -9.42 -6.19 -4.90
C ALA A 84 -8.29 -5.96 -5.92
N ALA A 85 -7.64 -4.80 -5.90
CA ALA A 85 -6.48 -4.50 -6.74
C ALA A 85 -5.20 -5.23 -6.28
N GLY A 86 -5.17 -5.80 -5.08
CA GLY A 86 -4.05 -6.57 -4.55
C GLY A 86 -3.44 -6.03 -3.25
N ALA A 87 -4.00 -4.98 -2.63
CA ALA A 87 -3.53 -4.51 -1.33
C ALA A 87 -3.88 -5.53 -0.23
N THR A 88 -2.91 -5.86 0.63
CA THR A 88 -3.13 -6.75 1.78
C THR A 88 -3.22 -5.98 3.10
N ARG A 89 -2.98 -4.67 3.07
CA ARG A 89 -3.17 -3.80 4.23
C ARG A 89 -3.64 -2.40 3.83
N ILE A 90 -4.49 -1.81 4.66
CA ILE A 90 -4.93 -0.42 4.51
C ILE A 90 -4.29 0.45 5.60
N GLY A 91 -3.78 1.62 5.21
CA GLY A 91 -3.39 2.71 6.10
C GLY A 91 -4.35 3.87 5.97
N ALA A 92 -5.19 4.09 6.98
CA ALA A 92 -6.20 5.15 6.99
C ALA A 92 -6.39 5.71 8.41
N SER A 93 -6.56 7.02 8.53
CA SER A 93 -7.00 7.68 9.77
C SER A 93 -8.51 7.54 9.99
N ALA A 94 -9.29 7.39 8.91
CA ALA A 94 -10.74 7.21 8.93
C ALA A 94 -11.19 5.77 9.26
N GLY A 95 -10.35 4.97 9.94
CA GLY A 95 -10.58 3.53 10.13
C GLY A 95 -11.92 3.18 10.76
N ILE A 96 -12.35 3.92 11.79
CA ILE A 96 -13.66 3.72 12.45
C ILE A 96 -14.81 3.93 11.45
N LYS A 97 -14.76 5.03 10.69
CA LYS A 97 -15.78 5.35 9.68
C LYS A 97 -15.86 4.30 8.59
N ILE A 98 -14.71 3.80 8.14
CA ILE A 98 -14.62 2.72 7.14
C ILE A 98 -15.39 1.49 7.63
N VAL A 99 -15.08 1.00 8.85
CA VAL A 99 -15.72 -0.20 9.41
C VAL A 99 -17.22 0.03 9.68
N GLN A 100 -17.60 1.20 10.20
CA GLN A 100 -19.02 1.52 10.43
C GLN A 100 -19.82 1.62 9.13
N SER A 101 -19.22 2.09 8.03
CA SER A 101 -19.91 2.21 6.75
C SER A 101 -20.25 0.87 6.08
N GLU A 102 -19.56 -0.21 6.44
CA GLU A 102 -19.93 -1.59 6.08
C GLU A 102 -21.13 -2.07 6.90
N ARG A 103 -21.11 -1.78 8.20
CA ARG A 103 -22.10 -2.22 9.19
C ARG A 103 -23.35 -1.36 9.20
N LYS A 104 -23.93 -1.01 8.05
CA LYS A 104 -25.29 -0.46 8.05
C LYS A 104 -26.25 -1.55 8.59
N VAL A 105 -26.45 -1.49 9.91
CA VAL A 105 -27.61 -1.95 10.68
C VAL A 105 -28.73 -0.95 10.44
#